data_AF-A0A0B6TPJ5-F1
#
_entry.id   AF-A0A0B6TPJ5-F1
#
_cell.length_a   1.000
_cell.length_b   1.000
_cell.length_c   1.000
_cell.angle_alpha   90.00
_cell.angle_beta   90.00
_cell.angle_gamma   90.00
#
_symmetry.space_group_name_H-M   'P 1'
#
loop_
_entity.id
_entity.type
_entity.pdbx_description
1 polymer ?
#
loop_
_entity_poly.entity_id
_entity_poly.type
_entity_poly.pdbx_seq_one_letter_code
_entity_poly.pdbx_strand_id
1 'polypeptide(L)'
;MLSPVPGLTHLKVLTPGPPRAGATPPSPPPPPDGSQRRAEALVRIALEAAFGMRPLPQLKPAQFAAPVRLHASARQRQGIRGPVRVDTLHLRPGGEMFGTAVSAGRAHAFTARMAGRRLVSFRVL
;
A
#
# COMPACT_ATOMS: atom_id res chain seq x y z
N MET A 1 15.86 19.56 -22.54
CA MET A 1 16.88 20.61 -22.79
C MET A 1 17.35 21.16 -21.45
N LEU A 2 18.61 21.56 -21.33
CA LEU A 2 19.15 22.19 -20.12
C LEU A 2 19.33 23.69 -20.35
N SER A 3 18.71 24.52 -19.52
CA SER A 3 18.68 25.98 -19.64
C SER A 3 19.32 26.62 -18.40
N PRO A 4 20.21 27.62 -18.52
CA PRO A 4 20.80 28.28 -17.35
C PRO A 4 19.75 29.04 -16.53
N VAL A 5 19.93 29.13 -15.21
CA VAL A 5 19.10 29.97 -14.34
C VAL A 5 19.73 31.37 -14.23
N PRO A 6 19.02 32.46 -14.57
CA PRO A 6 19.54 33.81 -14.46
C PRO A 6 20.02 34.12 -13.04
N GLY A 7 21.21 34.71 -12.90
CA GLY A 7 21.81 35.06 -11.61
C GLY A 7 22.48 33.91 -10.87
N LEU A 8 22.48 32.68 -11.42
CA LEU A 8 23.08 31.50 -10.78
C LEU A 8 24.04 30.78 -11.73
N THR A 9 25.34 30.93 -11.49
CA THR A 9 26.42 30.43 -12.36
C THR A 9 26.41 28.91 -12.55
N HIS A 10 25.92 28.15 -11.56
CA HIS A 10 26.01 26.69 -11.54
C HIS A 10 24.68 25.96 -11.69
N LEU A 11 23.54 26.66 -11.67
CA LEU A 11 22.23 26.00 -11.77
C LEU A 11 21.71 25.99 -13.20
N LYS A 12 21.19 24.82 -13.60
CA LYS A 12 20.51 24.60 -14.87
C LYS A 12 19.14 23.98 -14.62
N VAL A 13 18.14 24.45 -15.34
CA VAL A 13 16.80 23.86 -15.38
C VAL A 13 16.76 22.80 -16.46
N LEU A 14 16.35 21.59 -16.09
CA LEU A 14 15.99 20.55 -17.04
C LEU A 14 14.55 20.77 -17.49
N THR A 15 14.37 21.20 -18.73
CA THR A 15 13.06 21.24 -19.39
C THR A 15 12.83 19.89 -20.08
N PRO A 16 11.83 19.09 -19.65
CA PRO A 16 11.45 17.88 -20.36
C PRO A 16 11.08 18.22 -21.81
N GLY A 17 11.46 17.36 -22.76
CA GLY A 17 10.97 17.50 -24.14
C GLY A 17 9.44 17.38 -24.18
N PRO A 18 8.78 17.89 -25.23
CA PRO A 18 7.35 17.69 -25.41
C PRO A 18 7.04 16.19 -25.32
N PRO A 19 5.97 15.80 -24.60
CA PRO A 19 5.59 14.40 -24.51
C PRO A 19 5.40 13.86 -25.92
N ARG A 20 6.07 12.75 -26.25
CA ARG A 20 5.84 12.06 -27.52
C ARG A 20 4.36 11.71 -27.58
N ALA A 21 3.64 12.29 -28.54
CA ALA A 21 2.28 11.89 -28.83
C ALA A 21 2.29 10.38 -29.12
N GLY A 22 1.68 9.60 -28.23
CA GLY A 22 1.60 8.14 -28.34
C GLY A 22 2.44 7.32 -27.34
N ALA A 23 3.23 7.94 -26.47
CA ALA A 23 3.92 7.21 -25.39
C ALA A 23 3.16 7.28 -24.07
N THR A 24 1.84 7.09 -24.09
CA THR A 24 1.15 6.62 -22.89
C THR A 24 1.54 5.15 -22.78
N PRO A 25 2.31 4.71 -21.75
CA PRO A 25 2.40 3.28 -21.51
C PRO A 25 0.97 2.76 -21.43
N PRO A 26 0.64 1.65 -22.12
CA PRO A 26 -0.72 1.13 -22.11
C PRO A 26 -1.15 1.05 -20.64
N SER A 27 -2.24 1.74 -20.31
CA SER A 27 -2.78 1.64 -18.96
C SER A 27 -2.97 0.16 -18.71
N PRO A 28 -2.31 -0.40 -17.67
CA PRO A 28 -2.45 -1.82 -17.39
C PRO A 28 -3.95 -2.13 -17.30
N PRO A 29 -4.39 -3.26 -17.86
CA PRO A 29 -5.80 -3.60 -17.90
C PRO A 29 -6.36 -3.47 -16.49
N PRO A 30 -7.57 -2.89 -16.34
CA PRO A 30 -8.18 -2.77 -15.03
C PRO A 30 -8.17 -4.15 -14.37
N PRO A 31 -7.73 -4.24 -13.10
CA PRO A 31 -7.79 -5.50 -12.39
C PRO A 31 -9.23 -6.04 -12.51
N PRO A 32 -9.45 -7.34 -12.78
CA PRO A 32 -10.79 -7.89 -12.78
C PRO A 32 -11.44 -7.54 -11.43
N ASP A 33 -12.70 -7.09 -11.43
CA ASP A 33 -13.37 -6.47 -10.27
C ASP A 33 -13.21 -7.26 -8.95
N GLY A 34 -13.06 -8.59 -9.03
CA GLY A 34 -12.83 -9.47 -7.88
C GLY A 34 -11.42 -9.42 -7.28
N SER A 35 -10.40 -8.97 -8.02
CA SER A 35 -9.02 -8.89 -7.53
C SER A 35 -8.78 -7.69 -6.62
N GLN A 36 -9.35 -6.53 -6.96
CA GLN A 36 -9.31 -5.35 -6.11
C GLN A 36 -10.08 -5.59 -4.81
N ARG A 37 -11.33 -6.08 -4.88
CA ARG A 37 -12.13 -6.43 -3.69
C ARG A 37 -11.43 -7.45 -2.80
N ARG A 38 -10.73 -8.43 -3.40
CA ARG A 38 -9.93 -9.39 -2.63
C ARG A 38 -8.75 -8.71 -1.93
N ALA A 39 -8.03 -7.84 -2.64
CA ALA A 39 -6.88 -7.15 -2.10
C ALA A 39 -7.29 -6.26 -0.90
N GLU A 40 -8.39 -5.51 -1.06
CA GLU A 40 -9.04 -4.74 0.01
C GLU A 40 -9.42 -5.62 1.21
N ALA A 41 -10.06 -6.77 0.96
CA ALA A 41 -10.44 -7.70 2.03
C ALA A 41 -9.23 -8.24 2.80
N LEU A 42 -8.15 -8.62 2.11
CA LEU A 42 -6.94 -9.13 2.75
C LEU A 42 -6.21 -8.04 3.56
N VAL A 43 -6.15 -6.80 3.05
CA VAL A 43 -5.59 -5.66 3.78
C VAL A 43 -6.40 -5.38 5.03
N ARG A 44 -7.73 -5.36 4.94
CA ARG A 44 -8.61 -5.18 6.10
C ARG A 44 -8.39 -6.26 7.15
N ILE A 45 -8.32 -7.53 6.75
CA ILE A 45 -8.05 -8.65 7.67
C ILE A 45 -6.68 -8.50 8.34
N ALA A 46 -5.65 -8.08 7.59
CA ALA A 46 -4.31 -7.85 8.14
C ALA A 46 -4.28 -6.68 9.14
N LEU A 47 -5.01 -5.60 8.87
CA LEU A 47 -5.21 -4.49 9.81
C LEU A 47 -5.95 -4.96 11.05
N GLU A 48 -7.08 -5.64 10.92
CA GLU A 48 -7.83 -6.20 12.05
C GLU A 48 -6.94 -7.07 12.95
N ALA A 49 -6.08 -7.91 12.35
CA ALA A 49 -5.12 -8.71 13.11
C ALA A 49 -4.05 -7.86 13.80
N ALA A 50 -3.48 -6.86 13.11
CA ALA A 50 -2.45 -5.99 13.65
C ALA A 50 -2.95 -5.12 14.83
N PHE A 51 -4.21 -4.70 14.79
CA PHE A 51 -4.89 -3.95 15.86
C PHE A 51 -5.62 -4.86 16.86
N GLY A 52 -5.38 -6.18 16.80
CA GLY A 52 -5.88 -7.14 17.78
C GLY A 52 -7.40 -7.40 17.76
N MET A 53 -8.10 -6.96 16.71
CA MET A 53 -9.52 -7.26 16.47
C MET A 53 -9.75 -8.68 15.93
N ARG A 54 -8.68 -9.32 15.45
CA ARG A 54 -8.72 -10.67 14.89
C ARG A 54 -7.56 -11.52 15.45
N PRO A 55 -7.80 -12.79 15.80
CA PRO A 55 -6.72 -13.66 16.26
C PRO A 55 -5.79 -14.07 15.10
N LEU A 56 -4.47 -14.02 15.35
CA LEU A 56 -3.43 -14.31 14.34
C LEU A 56 -3.56 -15.66 13.62
N PRO A 57 -4.06 -16.76 14.24
CA PRO A 57 -4.28 -18.02 13.53
C PRO A 57 -5.25 -17.93 12.34
N GLN A 58 -6.11 -16.90 12.29
CA GLN A 58 -6.99 -16.66 11.15
C GLN A 58 -6.26 -16.11 9.92
N LEU A 59 -5.01 -15.65 10.06
CA LEU A 59 -4.15 -15.30 8.93
C LEU A 59 -3.62 -16.57 8.25
N LYS A 60 -4.47 -17.17 7.40
CA LYS A 60 -4.18 -18.43 6.70
C LYS A 60 -2.90 -18.31 5.85
N PRO A 61 -1.94 -19.25 5.95
CA PRO A 61 -0.68 -19.20 5.20
C PRO A 61 -0.84 -19.10 3.67
N ALA A 62 -1.94 -19.65 3.15
CA ALA A 62 -2.30 -19.59 1.73
C ALA A 62 -2.60 -18.17 1.24
N GLN A 63 -3.08 -17.29 2.14
CA GLN A 63 -3.48 -15.92 1.81
C GLN A 63 -2.50 -14.88 2.37
N PHE A 64 -1.76 -15.21 3.43
CA PHE A 64 -0.85 -14.30 4.12
C PHE A 64 0.56 -14.91 4.19
N ALA A 65 1.54 -14.22 3.63
CA ALA A 65 2.93 -14.63 3.74
C ALA A 65 3.46 -14.53 5.18
N ALA A 66 4.57 -15.20 5.45
CA ALA A 66 5.22 -15.15 6.76
C ALA A 66 5.55 -13.72 7.24
N PRO A 67 6.09 -12.81 6.40
CA PRO A 67 6.39 -11.44 6.84
C PRO A 67 5.15 -10.67 7.31
N VAL A 68 4.01 -10.88 6.65
CA VAL A 68 2.74 -10.24 7.02
C VAL A 68 2.28 -10.71 8.40
N ARG A 69 2.30 -12.02 8.64
CA ARG A 69 1.90 -12.61 9.93
C ARG A 69 2.84 -12.18 11.05
N LEU A 70 4.14 -12.12 10.77
CA LEU A 70 5.16 -11.67 11.71
C LEU A 70 4.93 -10.20 12.10
N HIS A 71 4.75 -9.31 11.11
CA HIS A 71 4.47 -7.88 11.36
C HIS A 71 3.18 -7.68 12.16
N ALA A 72 2.09 -8.36 11.78
CA ALA A 72 0.83 -8.31 12.52
C ALA A 72 1.01 -8.76 13.98
N SER A 73 1.73 -9.85 14.21
CA SER A 73 2.01 -10.34 15.57
C SER A 73 2.86 -9.38 16.39
N ALA A 74 3.83 -8.71 15.76
CA ALA A 74 4.68 -7.73 16.42
C ALA A 74 3.88 -6.49 16.80
N ARG A 75 3.07 -5.95 15.88
CA ARG A 75 2.20 -4.80 16.18
C ARG A 75 1.15 -5.09 17.24
N GLN A 76 0.52 -6.26 17.20
CA GLN A 76 -0.48 -6.62 18.21
C GLN A 76 0.08 -6.67 19.65
N ARG A 77 1.39 -6.94 19.79
CA ARG A 77 2.10 -6.93 21.08
C ARG A 77 2.46 -5.52 21.57
N GLN A 78 2.49 -4.52 20.69
CA GLN A 78 2.82 -3.13 21.07
C GLN A 78 1.67 -2.38 21.76
N GLY A 79 0.54 -3.06 22.02
CA GLY A 79 -0.49 -2.57 22.94
C GLY A 79 -1.59 -1.71 22.32
N ILE A 80 -1.43 -1.22 21.08
CA ILE A 80 -2.53 -0.53 20.40
C ILE A 80 -3.53 -1.57 19.91
N ARG A 81 -4.66 -1.65 20.60
CA ARG A 81 -5.76 -2.57 20.28
C ARG A 81 -7.07 -1.81 20.19
N GLY A 82 -7.93 -2.25 19.27
CA GLY A 82 -9.27 -1.72 19.15
C GLY A 82 -9.75 -1.65 17.70
N PRO A 83 -10.98 -1.15 17.50
CA PRO A 83 -11.59 -1.06 16.18
C PRO A 83 -10.67 -0.30 15.22
N VAL A 84 -10.52 -0.85 14.02
CA VAL A 84 -9.76 -0.23 12.93
C VAL A 84 -10.64 -0.13 11.70
N ARG A 85 -10.71 1.07 11.11
CA ARG A 85 -11.44 1.34 9.88
C ARG A 85 -10.44 1.79 8.82
N VAL A 86 -10.52 1.20 7.62
CA VAL A 86 -9.78 1.75 6.46
C VAL A 86 -10.45 3.04 6.04
N ASP A 87 -9.68 4.12 5.96
CA ASP A 87 -10.16 5.44 5.60
C ASP A 87 -9.83 5.76 4.14
N THR A 88 -8.59 5.51 3.73
CA THR A 88 -8.18 5.56 2.33
C THR A 88 -7.49 4.26 1.93
N LEU A 89 -7.68 3.83 0.69
CA LEU A 89 -6.95 2.71 0.10
C LEU A 89 -6.75 2.97 -1.39
N HIS A 90 -5.50 2.88 -1.80
CA HIS A 90 -5.08 3.02 -3.17
C HIS A 90 -4.39 1.74 -3.62
N LEU A 91 -4.79 1.23 -4.78
CA LEU A 91 -4.18 0.08 -5.43
C LEU A 91 -3.40 0.57 -6.66
N ARG A 92 -2.12 0.24 -6.73
CA ARG A 92 -1.27 0.49 -7.90
C ARG A 92 -1.23 -0.75 -8.80
N PRO A 93 -1.01 -0.55 -10.11
CA PRO A 93 -0.63 -1.63 -10.99
C PRO A 93 0.58 -2.41 -10.43
N GLY A 94 0.54 -3.74 -10.52
CA GLY A 94 1.55 -4.60 -9.90
C GLY A 94 1.23 -5.06 -8.47
N GLY A 95 0.07 -4.67 -7.93
CA GLY A 95 -0.46 -5.22 -6.67
C GLY A 95 0.03 -4.51 -5.41
N GLU A 96 0.67 -3.36 -5.55
CA GLU A 96 1.06 -2.52 -4.41
C GLU A 96 -0.13 -1.72 -3.89
N MET A 97 -0.25 -1.64 -2.58
CA MET A 97 -1.35 -0.95 -1.90
C MET A 97 -0.82 -0.06 -0.80
N PHE A 98 -1.48 1.07 -0.60
CA PHE A 98 -1.17 1.99 0.48
C PHE A 98 -2.43 2.78 0.85
N GLY A 99 -2.42 3.34 2.04
CA GLY A 99 -3.55 4.12 2.52
C GLY A 99 -3.44 4.43 4.00
N THR A 100 -4.57 4.85 4.55
CA THR A 100 -4.71 5.21 5.96
C THR A 100 -5.80 4.37 6.61
N ALA A 101 -5.53 3.97 7.84
CA ALA A 101 -6.50 3.31 8.71
C ALA A 101 -6.63 4.11 10.00
N VAL A 102 -7.85 4.25 10.52
CA VAL A 102 -8.12 4.98 11.75
C VAL A 102 -8.43 3.98 12.86
N SER A 103 -7.78 4.14 14.01
CA SER A 103 -8.05 3.37 15.23
C SER A 103 -7.95 4.30 16.44
N ALA A 104 -8.91 4.20 17.37
CA ALA A 104 -8.98 5.04 18.57
C ALA A 104 -8.80 6.55 18.31
N GLY A 105 -9.37 7.06 17.20
CA GLY A 105 -9.25 8.47 16.81
C GLY A 105 -7.91 8.87 16.18
N ARG A 106 -6.95 7.94 16.04
CA ARG A 106 -5.64 8.17 15.42
C ARG A 106 -5.57 7.55 14.02
N ALA A 107 -5.04 8.31 13.08
CA ALA A 107 -4.73 7.81 11.74
C ALA A 107 -3.36 7.10 11.72
N HIS A 108 -3.33 5.96 11.04
CA HIS A 108 -2.16 5.11 10.82
C HIS A 108 -2.00 4.87 9.33
N ALA A 109 -0.85 5.25 8.77
CA ALA A 109 -0.53 4.90 7.40
C ALA A 109 -0.15 3.42 7.30
N PHE A 110 -0.49 2.78 6.19
CA PHE A 110 -0.10 1.41 5.91
C PHE A 110 0.35 1.24 4.46
N THR A 111 1.16 0.22 4.25
CA THR A 111 1.61 -0.24 2.93
C THR A 111 1.48 -1.76 2.85
N ALA A 112 1.14 -2.27 1.68
CA ALA A 112 1.00 -3.70 1.45
C ALA A 112 1.27 -4.08 0.00
N ARG A 113 1.52 -5.36 -0.26
CA ARG A 113 1.75 -5.88 -1.62
C ARG A 113 1.09 -7.22 -1.82
N MET A 114 0.40 -7.37 -2.94
CA MET A 114 -0.17 -8.61 -3.45
C MET A 114 0.78 -9.29 -4.43
N ALA A 115 0.84 -10.62 -4.37
CA ALA A 115 1.33 -11.47 -5.43
C ALA A 115 0.25 -12.51 -5.77
N GLY A 116 -0.36 -12.39 -6.95
CA GLY A 116 -1.53 -13.18 -7.31
C GLY A 116 -2.68 -13.00 -6.32
N ARG A 117 -3.00 -14.05 -5.55
CA ARG A 117 -4.10 -14.07 -4.57
C ARG A 117 -3.63 -13.96 -3.12
N ARG A 118 -2.35 -13.64 -2.89
CA ARG A 118 -1.70 -13.68 -1.59
C ARG A 118 -1.12 -12.32 -1.22
N LEU A 119 -1.32 -11.90 0.03
CA LEU A 119 -0.68 -10.73 0.63
C LEU A 119 0.75 -11.13 1.05
N VAL A 120 1.76 -10.59 0.36
CA VAL A 120 3.17 -10.97 0.55
C VAL A 120 3.95 -10.02 1.44
N SER A 121 3.54 -8.75 1.48
CA SER A 121 4.12 -7.73 2.35
C SER A 121 3.02 -6.87 2.94
N PHE A 122 3.20 -6.44 4.19
CA PHE A 122 2.27 -5.60 4.92
C PHE A 122 3.01 -4.89 6.06
N ARG A 123 2.82 -3.58 6.18
CA ARG A 123 3.37 -2.77 7.26
C ARG A 123 2.41 -1.65 7.64
N VAL A 124 2.27 -1.44 8.94
CA VAL A 124 1.63 -0.26 9.55
C VAL A 124 2.76 0.63 10.05
N LEU A 125 2.76 1.89 9.64
CA LEU A 125 3.78 2.89 9.94
C LEU A 125 3.58 3.45 11.35
#